data_AF-A0A2V9NJT4-F1
#
_entry.id   AF-A0A2V9NJT4-F1
#
_cell.length_a   1.000
_cell.length_b   1.000
_cell.length_c   1.000
_cell.angle_alpha   90.00
_cell.angle_beta   90.00
_cell.angle_gamma   90.00
#
_symmetry.space_group_name_H-M   'P 1'
#
loop_
_entity.id
_entity.type
_entity.pdbx_description
1 polymer ?
#
loop_
_entity_poly.entity_id
_entity_poly.type
_entity_poly.pdbx_seq_one_letter_code
_entity_poly.pdbx_strand_id
1 'polypeptide(L)'
;MDSKPKSLNLPHEISFYRRAVNSLVVGAAGLAVFLVLLPLGAIFAYLVYKGIGSVNWAFLTQTPKPVGEPGGGMANAIGGSVYILLIASAMGVPLGIGAGIFLSEYGRNHFGNFVRFTADVLNGVPSIIVGIVAYGLVVLTQGHFSALAGGVALAIMMIPTIARTTEAMLLLVPIQVREAAYGLGVSRWRTTLSITLRTATSGVITGVMLAFARVAGETAPLLFTAFGNQYWNWKANQPTAALSLQIFSYAISPFDEWHRQAWGGALILIILIVVSVTAVRVAAGRGMLRGAN
;
A
#
# COMPACT_ATOMS: atom_id res chain seq x y z
N MET A 1 71.76 0.58 -1.17
CA MET A 1 71.24 0.56 -2.56
C MET A 1 71.08 -0.91 -2.90
N ASP A 2 69.92 -1.48 -3.18
CA ASP A 2 68.80 -0.98 -3.93
C ASP A 2 67.63 -1.97 -3.70
N SER A 3 66.46 -1.52 -3.26
CA SER A 3 65.24 -2.35 -3.31
C SER A 3 64.08 -1.48 -3.78
N LYS A 4 63.96 -1.39 -5.11
CA LYS A 4 62.93 -0.62 -5.80
C LYS A 4 61.52 -1.09 -5.37
N PRO A 5 60.57 -0.16 -5.12
CA PRO A 5 59.20 -0.50 -4.79
C PRO A 5 58.48 -1.13 -5.99
N LYS A 6 57.72 -2.20 -5.75
CA LYS A 6 56.81 -2.83 -6.73
C LYS A 6 55.85 -1.76 -7.26
N SER A 7 55.91 -1.50 -8.57
CA SER A 7 55.00 -0.62 -9.29
C SER A 7 53.56 -1.10 -9.13
N LEU A 8 52.71 -0.25 -8.58
CA LEU A 8 51.26 -0.40 -8.54
C LEU A 8 50.74 -0.38 -9.98
N ASN A 9 50.24 -1.52 -10.48
CA ASN A 9 49.61 -1.59 -11.80
C ASN A 9 48.31 -0.77 -11.79
N LEU A 10 48.30 0.29 -12.59
CA LEU A 10 47.16 1.18 -12.86
C LEU A 10 46.01 0.41 -13.58
N PRO A 11 44.76 0.89 -13.49
CA PRO A 11 43.58 0.13 -13.88
C PRO A 11 43.57 -0.21 -15.37
N HIS A 12 43.30 -1.47 -15.70
CA HIS A 12 43.12 -1.95 -17.06
C HIS A 12 42.19 -1.03 -17.87
N GLU A 13 42.67 -0.51 -19.00
CA GLU A 13 41.81 0.23 -19.93
C GLU A 13 40.61 -0.63 -20.32
N ILE A 14 39.41 -0.14 -20.00
CA ILE A 14 38.16 -0.83 -20.27
C ILE A 14 38.07 -1.04 -21.78
N SER A 15 38.06 -2.30 -22.24
CA SER A 15 38.05 -2.62 -23.67
C SER A 15 36.88 -1.95 -24.40
N PHE A 16 37.12 -1.48 -25.62
CA PHE A 16 36.12 -0.82 -26.46
C PHE A 16 34.82 -1.63 -26.57
N TYR A 17 34.94 -2.95 -26.70
CA TYR A 17 33.80 -3.88 -26.68
C TYR A 17 32.97 -3.79 -25.40
N ARG A 18 33.61 -3.76 -24.22
CA ARG A 18 32.90 -3.62 -22.94
C ARG A 18 32.18 -2.28 -22.84
N ARG A 19 32.77 -1.19 -23.34
CA ARG A 19 32.11 0.13 -23.37
C ARG A 19 30.89 0.15 -24.32
N ALA A 20 31.04 -0.40 -25.52
CA ALA A 20 29.95 -0.48 -26.50
C ALA A 20 28.78 -1.32 -26.00
N VAL A 21 29.06 -2.51 -25.45
CA VAL A 21 28.04 -3.39 -24.86
C VAL A 21 27.38 -2.72 -23.66
N ASN A 22 28.14 -2.08 -22.78
CA ASN A 22 27.58 -1.35 -21.64
C ASN A 22 26.64 -0.22 -22.09
N SER A 23 27.05 0.60 -23.05
CA SER A 23 26.20 1.67 -23.60
C SER A 23 24.94 1.14 -24.28
N LEU A 24 25.03 0.02 -25.00
CA LEU A 24 23.88 -0.64 -25.61
C LEU A 24 22.91 -1.15 -24.54
N VAL A 25 23.40 -1.87 -23.53
CA VAL A 25 22.57 -2.42 -22.45
C VAL A 25 21.90 -1.30 -21.64
N VAL A 26 22.63 -0.22 -21.32
CA VAL A 26 22.06 0.95 -20.63
C VAL A 26 21.01 1.64 -21.51
N GLY A 27 21.27 1.78 -22.82
CA GLY A 27 20.30 2.32 -23.77
C GLY A 27 19.03 1.47 -23.88
N ALA A 28 19.18 0.14 -23.96
CA ALA A 28 18.07 -0.80 -23.99
C ALA A 28 17.25 -0.76 -22.68
N ALA A 29 17.91 -0.68 -21.52
CA ALA A 29 17.26 -0.52 -20.23
C ALA A 29 16.50 0.82 -20.14
N GLY A 30 17.10 1.91 -20.62
CA GLY A 30 16.44 3.23 -20.69
C GLY A 30 15.21 3.22 -21.59
N LEU A 31 15.30 2.57 -22.76
CA LEU A 31 14.17 2.41 -23.68
C LEU A 31 13.06 1.55 -23.08
N ALA A 32 13.40 0.48 -22.37
CA ALA A 32 12.42 -0.35 -21.67
C ALA A 32 11.67 0.45 -20.58
N VAL A 33 12.38 1.25 -19.78
CA VAL A 33 11.75 2.14 -18.79
C VAL A 33 10.83 3.15 -19.48
N PHE A 34 11.28 3.76 -20.58
CA PHE A 34 10.46 4.71 -21.34
C PHE A 34 9.18 4.06 -21.89
N LEU A 35 9.28 2.86 -22.47
CA LEU A 35 8.13 2.12 -22.98
C LEU A 35 7.10 1.75 -21.90
N VAL A 36 7.53 1.55 -20.65
CA VAL A 36 6.63 1.30 -19.52
C VAL A 36 6.01 2.60 -19.00
N LEU A 37 6.79 3.68 -18.92
CA LEU A 37 6.32 4.97 -18.39
C LEU A 37 5.38 5.69 -19.35
N LEU A 38 5.53 5.53 -20.66
CA LEU A 38 4.69 6.18 -21.67
C LEU A 38 3.19 5.83 -21.51
N PRO A 39 2.76 4.55 -21.52
CA PRO A 39 1.34 4.22 -21.35
C PRO A 39 0.83 4.61 -19.96
N LEU A 40 1.66 4.49 -18.92
CA LEU A 40 1.28 4.93 -17.56
C LEU A 40 1.01 6.44 -17.53
N GLY A 41 1.89 7.24 -18.13
CA GLY A 41 1.72 8.68 -18.25
C GLY A 41 0.50 9.05 -19.10
N ALA A 42 0.26 8.32 -20.19
CA ALA A 42 -0.91 8.52 -21.05
C ALA A 42 -2.23 8.23 -20.32
N ILE A 43 -2.31 7.10 -19.60
CA ILE A 43 -3.49 6.74 -18.79
C ILE A 43 -3.74 7.81 -17.71
N PHE A 44 -2.69 8.25 -17.03
CA PHE A 44 -2.80 9.28 -16.01
C PHE A 44 -3.25 10.62 -16.59
N ALA A 45 -2.65 11.08 -17.69
CA ALA A 45 -3.04 12.31 -18.36
C ALA A 45 -4.49 12.26 -18.86
N TYR A 46 -4.90 11.12 -19.44
CA TYR A 46 -6.27 10.92 -19.91
C TYR A 46 -7.29 10.91 -18.77
N LEU A 47 -6.94 10.27 -17.64
CA LEU A 47 -7.74 10.29 -16.42
C LEU A 47 -7.88 11.71 -15.86
N VAL A 48 -6.81 12.50 -15.82
CA VAL A 48 -6.86 13.89 -15.37
C VAL A 48 -7.75 14.72 -16.29
N TYR A 49 -7.58 14.57 -17.61
CA TYR A 49 -8.36 15.28 -18.61
C TYR A 49 -9.87 14.99 -18.50
N LYS A 50 -10.27 13.71 -18.40
CA LYS A 50 -11.68 13.32 -18.25
C LYS A 50 -12.22 13.55 -16.84
N GLY A 51 -11.39 13.38 -15.82
CA GLY A 51 -11.76 13.48 -14.42
C GLY A 51 -12.04 14.91 -13.96
N ILE A 52 -11.20 15.88 -14.35
CA ILE A 52 -11.37 17.29 -13.93
C ILE A 52 -12.72 17.85 -14.38
N GLY A 53 -13.15 17.55 -15.62
CA GLY A 53 -14.45 18.00 -16.14
C GLY A 53 -15.66 17.38 -15.44
N SER A 54 -15.43 16.34 -14.62
CA SER A 54 -16.49 15.55 -13.97
C SER A 54 -16.62 15.87 -12.48
N VAL A 55 -15.59 16.45 -11.86
CA VAL A 55 -15.58 16.81 -10.44
C VAL A 55 -16.21 18.18 -10.24
N ASN A 56 -17.29 18.25 -9.47
CA ASN A 56 -17.94 19.49 -9.08
C ASN A 56 -18.31 19.45 -7.58
N TRP A 57 -18.83 20.56 -7.05
CA TRP A 57 -19.19 20.62 -5.62
C TRP A 57 -20.26 19.60 -5.23
N ALA A 58 -21.24 19.35 -6.10
CA ALA A 58 -22.28 18.35 -5.88
C ALA A 58 -21.68 16.93 -5.86
N PHE A 59 -20.67 16.66 -6.67
CA PHE A 59 -19.95 15.38 -6.70
C PHE A 59 -19.34 15.03 -5.35
N LEU A 60 -18.78 16.03 -4.65
CA LEU A 60 -18.12 15.83 -3.36
C LEU A 60 -19.07 15.81 -2.16
N THR A 61 -20.25 16.43 -2.28
CA THR A 61 -21.16 16.65 -1.15
C THR A 61 -22.44 15.83 -1.20
N GLN A 62 -22.90 15.44 -2.39
CA GLN A 62 -24.16 14.73 -2.57
C GLN A 62 -23.94 13.22 -2.69
N THR A 63 -24.98 12.47 -2.36
CA THR A 63 -25.05 11.02 -2.59
C THR A 63 -25.40 10.71 -4.05
N PRO A 64 -25.19 9.47 -4.50
CA PRO A 64 -25.65 9.00 -5.78
C PRO A 64 -27.15 9.18 -5.93
N LYS A 65 -27.59 9.56 -7.12
CA LYS A 65 -29.01 9.60 -7.48
C LYS A 65 -29.45 8.32 -8.19
N PRO A 66 -30.76 8.00 -8.18
CA PRO A 66 -31.31 6.92 -8.98
C PRO A 66 -31.02 7.08 -10.47
N VAL A 67 -31.13 5.97 -11.20
CA VAL A 67 -31.03 5.96 -12.68
C VAL A 67 -32.01 6.95 -13.30
N GLY A 68 -31.56 7.68 -14.32
CA GLY A 68 -32.41 8.62 -15.08
C GLY A 68 -32.54 10.02 -14.47
N GLU A 69 -32.07 10.25 -13.25
CA GLU A 69 -31.99 11.62 -12.69
C GLU A 69 -30.61 12.25 -12.97
N PRO A 70 -30.56 13.44 -13.60
CA PRO A 70 -29.30 14.13 -13.83
C PRO A 70 -28.67 14.60 -12.50
N GLY A 71 -27.34 14.46 -12.42
CA GLY A 71 -26.52 14.89 -11.28
C GLY A 71 -26.24 13.77 -10.26
N GLY A 72 -26.16 14.16 -8.98
CA GLY A 72 -25.71 13.30 -7.88
C GLY A 72 -24.21 13.43 -7.61
N GLY A 73 -23.75 12.72 -6.59
CA GLY A 73 -22.34 12.70 -6.21
C GLY A 73 -21.87 11.37 -5.64
N MET A 74 -20.61 11.33 -5.23
CA MET A 74 -19.95 10.15 -4.66
C MET A 74 -19.53 10.37 -3.22
N ALA A 75 -20.14 11.33 -2.51
CA ALA A 75 -19.74 11.72 -1.16
C ALA A 75 -19.74 10.54 -0.17
N ASN A 76 -20.78 9.70 -0.24
CA ASN A 76 -20.89 8.49 0.56
C ASN A 76 -19.79 7.46 0.25
N ALA A 77 -19.39 7.32 -1.02
CA ALA A 77 -18.32 6.41 -1.44
C ALA A 77 -16.95 6.94 -0.99
N ILE A 78 -16.72 8.25 -1.05
CA ILE A 78 -15.50 8.88 -0.53
C ILE A 78 -15.38 8.61 0.98
N GLY A 79 -16.41 8.97 1.74
CA GLY A 79 -16.44 8.77 3.19
C GLY A 79 -16.38 7.29 3.59
N GLY A 80 -17.12 6.44 2.88
CA GLY A 80 -17.14 5.00 3.12
C GLY A 80 -15.80 4.31 2.79
N SER A 81 -15.07 4.77 1.76
CA SER A 81 -13.71 4.27 1.48
C SER A 81 -12.75 4.58 2.61
N VAL A 82 -12.77 5.83 3.11
CA VAL A 82 -11.95 6.22 4.26
C VAL A 82 -12.31 5.38 5.48
N TYR A 83 -13.61 5.18 5.73
CA TYR A 83 -14.08 4.39 6.87
C TYR A 83 -13.61 2.93 6.81
N ILE A 84 -13.79 2.27 5.66
CA ILE A 84 -13.33 0.88 5.46
C ILE A 84 -11.79 0.80 5.59
N LEU A 85 -11.06 1.75 5.03
CA LEU A 85 -9.59 1.79 5.12
C LEU A 85 -9.09 2.05 6.54
N LEU A 86 -9.81 2.82 7.34
CA LEU A 86 -9.49 3.03 8.75
C LEU A 86 -9.67 1.72 9.53
N ILE A 87 -10.76 0.98 9.30
CA ILE A 87 -10.97 -0.35 9.91
C ILE A 87 -9.85 -1.29 9.49
N ALA A 88 -9.57 -1.36 8.18
CA ALA A 88 -8.51 -2.22 7.64
C ALA A 88 -7.14 -1.89 8.22
N SER A 89 -6.81 -0.60 8.34
CA SER A 89 -5.54 -0.14 8.89
C SER A 89 -5.44 -0.41 10.39
N ALA A 90 -6.51 -0.18 11.15
CA ALA A 90 -6.56 -0.43 12.58
C ALA A 90 -6.31 -1.91 12.93
N MET A 91 -6.73 -2.83 12.05
CA MET A 91 -6.49 -4.26 12.22
C MET A 91 -5.17 -4.71 11.59
N GLY A 92 -4.94 -4.37 10.33
CA GLY A 92 -3.84 -4.89 9.51
C GLY A 92 -2.48 -4.30 9.86
N VAL A 93 -2.39 -3.02 10.23
CA VAL A 93 -1.11 -2.37 10.53
C VAL A 93 -0.47 -2.93 11.81
N PRO A 94 -1.17 -2.99 12.97
CA PRO A 94 -0.57 -3.55 14.18
C PRO A 94 -0.19 -5.03 14.03
N LEU A 95 -1.05 -5.82 13.38
CA LEU A 95 -0.79 -7.25 13.14
C LEU A 95 0.39 -7.46 12.19
N GLY A 96 0.47 -6.68 11.12
CA GLY A 96 1.58 -6.73 10.16
C GLY A 96 2.91 -6.33 10.81
N ILE A 97 2.95 -5.21 11.55
CA ILE A 97 4.16 -4.76 12.26
C ILE A 97 4.57 -5.81 13.31
N GLY A 98 3.62 -6.31 14.09
CA GLY A 98 3.87 -7.35 15.10
C GLY A 98 4.45 -8.63 14.50
N ALA A 99 3.88 -9.10 13.39
CA ALA A 99 4.40 -10.26 12.65
C ALA A 99 5.80 -10.00 12.11
N GLY A 100 6.08 -8.82 11.56
CA GLY A 100 7.41 -8.44 11.09
C GLY A 100 8.46 -8.36 12.20
N ILE A 101 8.08 -7.82 13.36
CA ILE A 101 8.92 -7.82 14.57
C ILE A 101 9.25 -9.25 14.98
N PHE A 102 8.23 -10.12 15.08
CA PHE A 102 8.41 -11.53 15.41
C PHE A 102 9.37 -12.23 14.44
N LEU A 103 9.17 -12.05 13.13
CA LEU A 103 10.02 -12.66 12.10
C LEU A 103 11.47 -12.18 12.18
N SER A 104 11.69 -10.89 12.46
CA SER A 104 13.03 -10.31 12.55
C SER A 104 13.80 -10.78 13.78
N GLU A 105 13.14 -10.93 14.94
CA GLU A 105 13.80 -11.22 16.21
C GLU A 105 13.82 -12.72 16.53
N TYR A 106 12.74 -13.43 16.22
CA TYR A 106 12.51 -14.82 16.60
C TYR A 106 12.32 -15.76 15.39
N GLY A 107 12.29 -15.23 14.17
CA GLY A 107 11.97 -16.01 12.97
C GLY A 107 13.11 -16.86 12.40
N ARG A 108 14.25 -17.00 13.07
CA ARG A 108 15.37 -17.88 12.62
C ARG A 108 15.12 -19.35 13.01
N ASN A 109 13.93 -19.86 12.73
CA ASN A 109 13.50 -21.23 13.00
C ASN A 109 12.51 -21.73 11.93
N HIS A 110 12.14 -23.01 11.98
CA HIS A 110 11.21 -23.61 11.02
C HIS A 110 9.86 -22.89 10.98
N PHE A 111 9.36 -22.44 12.14
CA PHE A 111 8.10 -21.69 12.22
C PHE A 111 8.20 -20.33 11.52
N GLY A 112 9.28 -19.59 11.71
CA GLY A 112 9.52 -18.33 11.01
C GLY A 112 9.60 -18.50 9.49
N ASN A 113 10.24 -19.58 9.01
CA ASN A 113 10.26 -19.90 7.58
C ASN A 113 8.86 -20.25 7.05
N PHE A 114 8.06 -20.99 7.82
CA PHE A 114 6.67 -21.27 7.47
C PHE A 114 5.81 -19.99 7.41
N VAL A 115 5.97 -19.08 8.37
CA VAL A 115 5.27 -17.78 8.37
C VAL A 115 5.69 -16.92 7.17
N ARG A 116 7.00 -16.85 6.85
CA ARG A 116 7.48 -16.14 5.64
C ARG A 116 6.89 -16.73 4.36
N PHE A 117 6.95 -18.06 4.22
CA PHE A 117 6.37 -18.76 3.08
C PHE A 117 4.87 -18.45 2.95
N THR A 118 4.13 -18.49 4.06
CA THR A 118 2.69 -18.18 4.08
C THR A 118 2.44 -16.73 3.67
N ALA A 119 3.22 -15.78 4.19
CA ALA A 119 3.11 -14.37 3.80
C ALA A 119 3.42 -14.14 2.31
N ASP A 120 4.45 -14.81 1.79
CA ASP A 120 4.85 -14.71 0.38
C ASP A 120 3.78 -15.35 -0.53
N VAL A 121 3.19 -16.49 -0.13
CA VAL A 121 2.04 -17.10 -0.82
C VAL A 121 0.85 -16.16 -0.80
N LEU A 122 0.47 -15.61 0.36
CA LEU A 122 -0.67 -14.68 0.49
C LEU A 122 -0.50 -13.42 -0.36
N ASN A 123 0.71 -12.89 -0.50
CA ASN A 123 0.98 -11.76 -1.41
C ASN A 123 0.77 -12.11 -2.90
N GLY A 124 0.92 -13.38 -3.26
CA GLY A 124 0.67 -13.91 -4.62
C GLY A 124 -0.76 -14.37 -4.87
N VAL A 125 -1.59 -14.49 -3.82
CA VAL A 125 -3.00 -14.90 -3.96
C VAL A 125 -3.79 -13.79 -4.67
N PRO A 126 -4.59 -14.12 -5.70
CA PRO A 126 -5.52 -13.18 -6.32
C PRO A 126 -6.46 -12.53 -5.29
N SER A 127 -6.64 -11.20 -5.35
CA SER A 127 -7.41 -10.45 -4.33
C SER A 127 -8.89 -10.87 -4.25
N ILE A 128 -9.44 -11.41 -5.35
CA ILE A 128 -10.78 -12.00 -5.40
C ILE A 128 -10.95 -13.19 -4.44
N ILE A 129 -9.91 -14.02 -4.28
CA ILE A 129 -9.94 -15.19 -3.39
C ILE A 129 -9.98 -14.73 -1.93
N VAL A 130 -9.19 -13.70 -1.59
CA VAL A 130 -9.23 -13.08 -0.26
C VAL A 130 -10.62 -12.52 0.04
N GLY A 131 -11.27 -11.93 -0.97
CA GLY A 131 -12.67 -11.50 -0.89
C GLY A 131 -13.65 -12.61 -0.53
N ILE A 132 -13.56 -13.76 -1.23
CA ILE A 132 -14.42 -14.92 -0.98
C ILE A 132 -14.18 -15.52 0.41
N VAL A 133 -12.92 -15.59 0.85
CA VAL A 133 -12.59 -16.04 2.20
C VAL A 133 -13.17 -15.11 3.26
N ALA A 134 -13.04 -13.80 3.08
CA ALA A 134 -13.62 -12.81 3.99
C ALA A 134 -15.16 -12.85 3.99
N TYR A 135 -15.79 -13.11 2.85
CA TYR A 135 -17.22 -13.37 2.76
C TYR A 135 -17.63 -14.57 3.62
N GLY A 136 -16.91 -15.69 3.51
CA GLY A 136 -17.18 -16.88 4.31
C GLY A 136 -16.98 -16.66 5.82
N LEU A 137 -15.94 -15.93 6.21
CA LEU A 137 -15.61 -15.69 7.62
C LEU A 137 -16.51 -14.66 8.31
N VAL A 138 -16.87 -13.58 7.61
CA VAL A 138 -17.54 -12.42 8.21
C VAL A 138 -18.95 -12.24 7.69
N VAL A 139 -19.16 -12.28 6.38
CA VAL A 139 -20.49 -11.98 5.80
C VAL A 139 -21.48 -13.09 6.09
N LEU A 140 -21.09 -14.36 5.92
CA LEU A 140 -21.96 -15.50 6.24
C LEU A 140 -22.27 -15.60 7.75
N THR A 141 -21.32 -15.22 8.61
CA THR A 141 -21.51 -15.23 10.06
C THR A 141 -22.40 -14.07 10.54
N GLN A 142 -22.34 -12.92 9.87
CA GLN A 142 -23.23 -11.78 10.14
C GLN A 142 -24.60 -11.90 9.44
N GLY A 143 -24.71 -12.67 8.37
CA GLY A 143 -25.91 -12.80 7.54
C GLY A 143 -26.17 -11.61 6.60
N HIS A 144 -25.25 -10.63 6.54
CA HIS A 144 -25.38 -9.45 5.69
C HIS A 144 -24.01 -8.82 5.37
N PHE A 145 -23.93 -8.04 4.29
CA PHE A 145 -22.74 -7.28 3.92
C PHE A 145 -22.44 -6.16 4.92
N SER A 146 -21.16 -5.81 5.09
CA SER A 146 -20.76 -4.84 6.10
C SER A 146 -19.43 -4.15 5.81
N ALA A 147 -19.26 -2.92 6.31
CA ALA A 147 -17.98 -2.22 6.27
C ALA A 147 -16.87 -2.99 7.02
N LEU A 148 -17.25 -3.69 8.09
CA LEU A 148 -16.35 -4.54 8.87
C LEU A 148 -15.84 -5.71 8.04
N ALA A 149 -16.70 -6.38 7.27
CA ALA A 149 -16.28 -7.44 6.35
C ALA A 149 -15.28 -6.92 5.31
N GLY A 150 -15.56 -5.73 4.74
CA GLY A 150 -14.63 -5.06 3.82
C GLY A 150 -13.29 -4.74 4.49
N GLY A 151 -13.33 -4.17 5.69
CA GLY A 151 -12.14 -3.84 6.47
C GLY A 151 -11.30 -5.07 6.80
N VAL A 152 -11.92 -6.19 7.17
CA VAL A 152 -11.24 -7.47 7.42
C VAL A 152 -10.58 -8.01 6.16
N ALA A 153 -11.28 -8.00 5.01
CA ALA A 153 -10.72 -8.47 3.75
C ALA A 153 -9.47 -7.67 3.35
N LEU A 154 -9.56 -6.35 3.42
CA LEU A 154 -8.45 -5.45 3.15
C LEU A 154 -7.31 -5.61 4.18
N ALA A 155 -7.62 -5.80 5.46
CA ALA A 155 -6.63 -6.05 6.50
C ALA A 155 -5.82 -7.33 6.24
N ILE A 156 -6.49 -8.42 5.84
CA ILE A 156 -5.82 -9.69 5.49
C ILE A 156 -4.81 -9.48 4.35
N MET A 157 -5.12 -8.62 3.37
CA MET A 157 -4.20 -8.27 2.29
C MET A 157 -3.03 -7.38 2.76
N MET A 158 -3.26 -6.47 3.72
CA MET A 158 -2.21 -5.59 4.24
C MET A 158 -1.16 -6.33 5.07
N ILE A 159 -1.58 -7.31 5.88
CA ILE A 159 -0.71 -8.01 6.84
C ILE A 159 0.58 -8.57 6.21
N PRO A 160 0.55 -9.40 5.14
CA PRO A 160 1.76 -10.02 4.61
C PRO A 160 2.73 -9.00 3.99
N THR A 161 2.22 -7.95 3.34
CA THR A 161 3.05 -6.88 2.80
C THR A 161 3.75 -6.09 3.93
N ILE A 162 3.01 -5.73 4.98
CA ILE A 162 3.57 -4.99 6.13
C ILE A 162 4.55 -5.85 6.93
N ALA A 163 4.25 -7.14 7.12
CA ALA A 163 5.12 -8.05 7.86
C ALA A 163 6.49 -8.20 7.19
N ARG A 164 6.52 -8.44 5.88
CA ARG A 164 7.78 -8.62 5.13
C ARG A 164 8.59 -7.35 5.03
N THR A 165 7.94 -6.21 4.80
CA THR A 165 8.63 -4.91 4.78
C THR A 165 9.17 -4.54 6.16
N THR A 166 8.40 -4.76 7.23
CA THR A 166 8.86 -4.51 8.61
C THR A 166 10.04 -5.41 8.97
N GLU A 167 9.97 -6.70 8.64
CA GLU A 167 11.07 -7.64 8.86
C GLU A 167 12.35 -7.17 8.15
N ALA A 168 12.26 -6.85 6.86
CA ALA A 168 13.41 -6.40 6.07
C ALA A 168 14.05 -5.14 6.68
N MET A 169 13.24 -4.17 7.12
CA MET A 169 13.74 -2.93 7.72
C MET A 169 14.40 -3.14 9.08
N LEU A 170 13.88 -4.07 9.90
CA LEU A 170 14.47 -4.40 11.20
C LEU A 170 15.80 -5.17 11.08
N LEU A 171 15.96 -5.97 10.02
CA LEU A 171 17.20 -6.69 9.73
C LEU A 171 18.33 -5.78 9.20
N LEU A 172 17.99 -4.61 8.65
CA LEU A 172 18.96 -3.59 8.25
C LEU A 172 19.58 -2.84 9.44
N VAL A 173 18.99 -2.94 10.63
CA VAL A 173 19.53 -2.29 11.83
C VAL A 173 20.83 -3.01 12.27
N PRO A 174 21.97 -2.28 12.41
CA PRO A 174 23.24 -2.89 12.78
C PRO A 174 23.17 -3.68 14.10
N ILE A 175 23.79 -4.86 14.12
CA ILE A 175 23.81 -5.73 15.31
C ILE A 175 24.47 -5.05 16.52
N GLN A 176 25.45 -4.18 16.28
CA GLN A 176 26.20 -3.46 17.30
C GLN A 176 25.28 -2.58 18.18
N VAL A 177 24.21 -2.02 17.60
CA VAL A 177 23.22 -1.22 18.36
C VAL A 177 22.47 -2.11 19.36
N ARG A 178 22.20 -3.36 18.99
CA ARG A 178 21.52 -4.34 19.85
C ARG A 178 22.45 -4.82 20.97
N GLU A 179 23.71 -5.12 20.63
CA GLU A 179 24.73 -5.54 21.60
C GLU A 179 25.02 -4.46 22.63
N ALA A 180 25.11 -3.19 22.22
CA ALA A 180 25.28 -2.05 23.13
C ALA A 180 24.11 -1.94 24.13
N ALA A 181 22.87 -2.11 23.66
CA ALA A 181 21.70 -2.11 24.54
C ALA A 181 21.71 -3.26 25.55
N TYR A 182 22.14 -4.46 25.12
CA TYR A 182 22.31 -5.61 26.01
C TYR A 182 23.43 -5.42 27.03
N GLY A 183 24.53 -4.76 26.65
CA GLY A 183 25.61 -4.38 27.56
C GLY A 183 25.17 -3.40 28.66
N LEU A 184 24.15 -2.58 28.39
CA LEU A 184 23.52 -1.70 29.37
C LEU A 184 22.45 -2.39 30.24
N GLY A 185 22.27 -3.71 30.10
CA GLY A 185 21.28 -4.48 30.87
C GLY A 185 19.83 -4.26 30.41
N VAL A 186 19.60 -3.70 29.21
CA VAL A 186 18.25 -3.49 28.67
C VAL A 186 17.64 -4.82 28.23
N SER A 187 16.38 -5.08 28.62
CA SER A 187 15.67 -6.30 28.24
C SER A 187 15.43 -6.37 26.72
N ARG A 188 15.42 -7.60 26.16
CA ARG A 188 15.23 -7.83 24.72
C ARG A 188 14.00 -7.13 24.13
N TRP A 189 12.85 -7.23 24.78
CA TRP A 189 11.62 -6.59 24.30
C TRP A 189 11.73 -5.05 24.26
N ARG A 190 12.44 -4.43 25.23
CA ARG A 190 12.70 -2.98 25.24
C ARG A 190 13.69 -2.60 24.16
N THR A 191 14.77 -3.38 23.98
CA THR A 191 15.72 -3.17 22.89
C THR A 191 15.00 -3.23 21.53
N THR A 192 14.11 -4.19 21.34
CA THR A 192 13.37 -4.33 20.09
C THR A 192 12.39 -3.17 19.86
N LEU A 193 11.53 -2.85 20.83
CA LEU A 193 10.48 -1.84 20.65
C LEU A 193 11.00 -0.41 20.71
N SER A 194 11.93 -0.10 21.61
CA SER A 194 12.37 1.27 21.88
C SER A 194 13.60 1.70 21.08
N ILE A 195 14.42 0.73 20.62
CA ILE A 195 15.68 1.02 19.92
C ILE A 195 15.59 0.56 18.47
N THR A 196 15.52 -0.75 18.20
CA THR A 196 15.61 -1.24 16.81
C THR A 196 14.41 -0.84 15.96
N LEU A 197 13.18 -0.98 16.49
CA LEU A 197 11.98 -0.52 15.81
C LEU A 197 12.03 0.98 15.57
N ARG A 198 12.49 1.76 16.56
CA ARG A 198 12.64 3.21 16.45
C ARG A 198 13.62 3.60 15.35
N THR A 199 14.77 2.94 15.27
CA THR A 199 15.77 3.13 14.20
C THR A 199 15.22 2.77 12.83
N ALA A 200 14.41 1.71 12.72
CA ALA A 200 13.81 1.25 11.47
C ALA A 200 12.50 1.99 11.09
N THR A 201 11.99 2.91 11.91
CA THR A 201 10.66 3.54 11.74
C THR A 201 10.43 4.12 10.35
N SER A 202 11.41 4.82 9.78
CA SER A 202 11.27 5.43 8.45
C SER A 202 10.98 4.39 7.36
N GLY A 203 11.66 3.25 7.42
CA GLY A 203 11.45 2.13 6.52
C GLY A 203 10.11 1.44 6.75
N VAL A 204 9.75 1.19 8.01
CA VAL A 204 8.47 0.56 8.39
C VAL A 204 7.29 1.41 7.95
N ILE A 205 7.33 2.72 8.20
CA ILE A 205 6.29 3.67 7.79
C ILE A 205 6.14 3.67 6.27
N THR A 206 7.24 3.68 5.53
CA THR A 206 7.21 3.59 4.06
C THR A 206 6.55 2.27 3.59
N GLY A 207 6.90 1.14 4.21
CA GLY A 207 6.27 -0.15 3.93
C GLY A 207 4.76 -0.15 4.19
N VAL A 208 4.32 0.42 5.31
CA VAL A 208 2.89 0.59 5.64
C VAL A 208 2.18 1.47 4.63
N MET A 209 2.80 2.57 4.18
CA MET A 209 2.21 3.46 3.18
C MET A 209 2.04 2.80 1.82
N LEU A 210 3.00 1.99 1.40
CA LEU A 210 2.91 1.22 0.16
C LEU A 210 1.79 0.17 0.23
N ALA A 211 1.67 -0.52 1.37
CA ALA A 211 0.58 -1.47 1.60
C ALA A 211 -0.79 -0.77 1.60
N PHE A 212 -0.90 0.37 2.29
CA PHE A 212 -2.11 1.19 2.32
C PHE A 212 -2.50 1.66 0.92
N ALA A 213 -1.56 2.21 0.15
CA ALA A 213 -1.82 2.72 -1.19
C ALA A 213 -2.31 1.62 -2.14
N ARG A 214 -1.73 0.41 -2.05
CA ARG A 214 -2.20 -0.76 -2.80
C ARG A 214 -3.64 -1.11 -2.43
N VAL A 215 -3.91 -1.28 -1.14
CA VAL A 215 -5.19 -1.80 -0.64
C VAL A 215 -6.33 -0.78 -0.78
N ALA A 216 -6.03 0.52 -0.75
CA ALA A 216 -6.99 1.59 -1.01
C ALA A 216 -7.59 1.55 -2.43
N GLY A 217 -6.86 0.97 -3.40
CA GLY A 217 -7.33 0.80 -4.77
C GLY A 217 -8.03 -0.54 -5.04
N GLU A 218 -8.18 -1.42 -4.06
CA GLU A 218 -8.76 -2.75 -4.27
C GLU A 218 -10.28 -2.69 -4.45
N THR A 219 -10.79 -3.39 -5.47
CA THR A 219 -12.22 -3.48 -5.77
C THR A 219 -12.77 -4.88 -5.53
N ALA A 220 -12.04 -5.90 -5.98
CA ALA A 220 -12.45 -7.30 -5.96
C ALA A 220 -12.91 -7.81 -4.59
N PRO A 221 -12.16 -7.63 -3.48
CA PRO A 221 -12.62 -8.11 -2.17
C PRO A 221 -13.84 -7.35 -1.65
N LEU A 222 -14.00 -6.07 -2.01
CA LEU A 222 -15.11 -5.24 -1.54
C LEU A 222 -16.44 -5.60 -2.21
N LEU A 223 -16.39 -6.13 -3.44
CA LEU A 223 -17.56 -6.63 -4.16
C LEU A 223 -18.27 -7.74 -3.37
N PHE A 224 -17.51 -8.60 -2.69
CA PHE A 224 -18.06 -9.69 -1.87
C PHE A 224 -18.29 -9.33 -0.42
N THR A 225 -17.89 -8.15 0.06
CA THR A 225 -17.90 -7.88 1.51
C THR A 225 -18.66 -6.63 1.89
N ALA A 226 -18.30 -5.49 1.30
CA ALA A 226 -18.99 -4.23 1.51
C ALA A 226 -20.21 -4.07 0.58
N PHE A 227 -20.16 -4.68 -0.62
CA PHE A 227 -21.15 -4.72 -1.70
C PHE A 227 -21.60 -3.36 -2.29
N GLY A 228 -21.61 -2.31 -1.49
CA GLY A 228 -22.01 -0.96 -1.88
C GLY A 228 -23.27 -0.48 -1.16
N ASN A 229 -23.48 0.84 -1.18
CA ASN A 229 -24.67 1.49 -0.64
C ASN A 229 -24.87 2.83 -1.37
N GLN A 230 -26.11 3.22 -1.66
CA GLN A 230 -26.42 4.51 -2.27
C GLN A 230 -26.54 5.64 -1.23
N TYR A 231 -26.69 5.29 0.04
CA TYR A 231 -26.86 6.24 1.14
C TYR A 231 -25.58 6.36 1.98
N TRP A 232 -25.60 7.34 2.89
CA TRP A 232 -24.58 7.46 3.93
C TRP A 232 -24.76 6.36 4.97
N ASN A 233 -23.65 5.71 5.32
CA ASN A 233 -23.62 4.74 6.39
C ASN A 233 -22.26 4.78 7.11
N TRP A 234 -22.32 4.92 8.44
CA TRP A 234 -21.16 4.94 9.34
C TRP A 234 -21.17 3.78 10.34
N LYS A 235 -22.10 2.84 10.21
CA LYS A 235 -22.17 1.65 11.05
C LYS A 235 -21.31 0.55 10.45
N ALA A 236 -20.36 0.06 11.23
CA ALA A 236 -19.45 -1.02 10.82
C ALA A 236 -20.18 -2.27 10.31
N ASN A 237 -21.34 -2.60 10.91
CA ASN A 237 -22.15 -3.77 10.59
C ASN A 237 -23.14 -3.54 9.43
N GLN A 238 -23.02 -2.46 8.66
CA GLN A 238 -23.94 -2.20 7.55
C GLN A 238 -23.19 -2.04 6.21
N PRO A 239 -23.84 -2.33 5.07
CA PRO A 239 -23.25 -2.17 3.75
C PRO A 239 -22.80 -0.73 3.53
N THR A 240 -21.59 -0.56 3.02
CA THR A 240 -20.95 0.76 2.88
C THR A 240 -20.40 0.92 1.48
N ALA A 241 -20.54 2.12 0.93
CA ALA A 241 -20.02 2.45 -0.38
C ALA A 241 -18.49 2.57 -0.34
N ALA A 242 -17.83 2.01 -1.35
CA ALA A 242 -16.41 2.23 -1.61
C ALA A 242 -16.24 2.85 -2.99
N LEU A 243 -15.33 3.80 -3.13
CA LEU A 243 -15.03 4.50 -4.38
C LEU A 243 -14.61 3.52 -5.46
N SER A 244 -13.69 2.60 -5.14
CA SER A 244 -13.20 1.60 -6.09
C SER A 244 -14.32 0.74 -6.68
N LEU A 245 -15.28 0.35 -5.84
CA LEU A 245 -16.48 -0.40 -6.24
C LEU A 245 -17.48 0.46 -7.02
N GLN A 246 -17.70 1.70 -6.59
CA GLN A 246 -18.59 2.62 -7.29
C GLN A 246 -18.08 2.97 -8.69
N ILE A 247 -16.77 3.20 -8.83
CA ILE A 247 -16.10 3.44 -10.12
C ILE A 247 -16.31 2.24 -11.04
N PHE A 248 -16.09 1.02 -10.53
CA PHE A 248 -16.31 -0.20 -11.31
C PHE A 248 -17.76 -0.32 -11.80
N SER A 249 -18.73 -0.20 -10.89
CA SER A 249 -20.16 -0.29 -11.22
C SER A 249 -20.61 0.77 -12.22
N TYR A 250 -20.04 1.98 -12.15
CA TYR A 250 -20.35 3.06 -13.08
C TYR A 250 -19.62 2.95 -14.42
N ALA A 251 -18.43 2.35 -14.45
CA ALA A 251 -17.66 2.14 -15.67
C ALA A 251 -18.23 1.04 -16.57
N ILE A 252 -18.97 0.06 -16.01
CA ILE A 252 -19.62 -1.02 -16.77
C ILE A 252 -21.10 -0.72 -17.09
N SER A 253 -21.59 0.44 -16.68
CA SER A 253 -22.99 0.83 -16.84
C SER A 253 -23.28 1.29 -18.28
N PRO A 254 -24.50 1.15 -18.80
CA PRO A 254 -24.85 1.69 -20.12
C PRO A 254 -24.97 3.22 -20.17
N PHE A 255 -24.90 3.93 -19.03
CA PHE A 255 -25.19 5.38 -18.98
C PHE A 255 -23.93 6.25 -19.09
N ASP A 256 -23.87 7.14 -20.09
CA ASP A 256 -22.76 8.08 -20.30
C ASP A 256 -22.49 9.00 -19.10
N GLU A 257 -23.55 9.39 -18.38
CA GLU A 257 -23.43 10.18 -17.16
C GLU A 257 -22.63 9.44 -16.08
N TRP A 258 -22.87 8.13 -15.92
CA TRP A 258 -22.15 7.32 -14.93
C TRP A 258 -20.71 7.09 -15.34
N HIS A 259 -20.43 6.91 -16.64
CA HIS A 259 -19.05 6.89 -17.14
C HIS A 259 -18.31 8.18 -16.79
N ARG A 260 -18.95 9.34 -17.01
CA ARG A 260 -18.38 10.64 -16.63
C ARG A 260 -18.09 10.71 -15.13
N GLN A 261 -19.04 10.30 -14.29
CA GLN A 261 -18.83 10.27 -12.84
C GLN A 261 -17.75 9.25 -12.42
N ALA A 262 -17.59 8.13 -13.12
CA ALA A 262 -16.52 7.16 -12.86
C ALA A 262 -15.12 7.75 -13.11
N TRP A 263 -14.94 8.56 -14.17
CA TRP A 263 -13.70 9.29 -14.40
C TRP A 263 -13.40 10.28 -13.26
N GLY A 264 -14.41 11.02 -12.79
CA GLY A 264 -14.28 11.89 -11.62
C GLY A 264 -13.94 11.13 -10.34
N GLY A 265 -14.59 9.99 -10.10
CA GLY A 265 -14.35 9.12 -8.95
C GLY A 265 -12.94 8.55 -8.93
N ALA A 266 -12.44 8.09 -10.08
CA ALA A 266 -11.08 7.59 -10.21
C ALA A 266 -10.03 8.66 -9.93
N LEU A 267 -10.24 9.90 -10.40
CA LEU A 267 -9.36 11.02 -10.10
C LEU A 267 -9.34 11.33 -8.60
N ILE A 268 -10.53 11.38 -7.97
CA ILE A 268 -10.65 11.62 -6.52
C ILE A 268 -10.02 10.49 -5.70
N LEU A 269 -10.16 9.23 -6.12
CA LEU A 269 -9.51 8.10 -5.45
C LEU A 269 -7.99 8.23 -5.46
N ILE A 270 -7.39 8.60 -6.60
CA ILE A 270 -5.94 8.84 -6.68
C ILE A 270 -5.53 10.01 -5.77
N ILE A 271 -6.26 11.13 -5.82
CA ILE A 271 -5.98 12.29 -4.96
C ILE A 271 -6.05 11.88 -3.49
N LEU A 272 -7.07 11.13 -3.09
CA LEU A 272 -7.22 10.63 -1.72
C LEU A 272 -6.01 9.78 -1.30
N ILE A 273 -5.59 8.82 -2.14
CA ILE A 273 -4.42 7.98 -1.86
C ILE A 273 -3.16 8.83 -1.71
N VAL A 274 -2.89 9.73 -2.67
CA VAL A 274 -1.71 10.60 -2.66
C VAL A 274 -1.70 11.51 -1.44
N VAL A 275 -2.84 12.11 -1.09
CA VAL A 275 -2.97 12.99 0.08
C VAL A 275 -2.78 12.21 1.38
N SER A 276 -3.41 11.04 1.54
CA SER A 276 -3.25 10.20 2.73
C SER A 276 -1.79 9.77 2.92
N VAL A 277 -1.14 9.30 1.86
CA VAL A 277 0.28 8.92 1.89
C VAL A 277 1.16 10.15 2.18
N THR A 278 0.93 11.27 1.52
CA THR A 278 1.74 12.49 1.75
C THR A 278 1.57 13.02 3.17
N ALA A 279 0.35 13.01 3.72
CA ALA A 279 0.05 13.43 5.08
C ALA A 279 0.83 12.59 6.10
N VAL A 280 0.83 11.26 5.95
CA VAL A 280 1.62 10.36 6.79
C VAL A 280 3.12 10.64 6.63
N ARG A 281 3.61 10.90 5.41
CA ARG A 281 5.03 11.21 5.16
C ARG A 281 5.48 12.46 5.90
N VAL A 282 4.69 13.53 5.83
CA VAL A 282 4.97 14.81 6.47
C VAL A 282 4.89 14.68 8.00
N ALA A 283 3.89 13.96 8.52
CA ALA A 283 3.76 13.70 9.95
C ALA A 283 4.96 12.90 10.50
N ALA A 284 5.35 11.82 9.81
CA ALA A 284 6.50 11.00 10.17
C ALA A 284 7.83 11.78 10.09
N GLY A 285 8.03 12.54 9.01
CA GLY A 285 9.24 13.35 8.82
C GLY A 285 9.42 14.43 9.88
N ARG A 286 8.34 15.06 10.35
CA ARG A 286 8.37 16.05 11.44
C ARG A 286 8.68 15.44 12.81
N GLY A 287 8.22 14.21 13.06
CA GLY A 287 8.53 13.47 14.29
C GLY A 287 9.99 13.02 14.36
N MET A 288 10.59 12.64 13.23
CA MET A 288 11.99 12.22 13.14
C MET A 288 12.98 13.35 13.41
N LEU A 289 12.70 14.58 12.93
CA LEU A 289 13.55 15.76 13.16
C LEU A 289 13.58 16.21 14.63
N ARG A 290 12.55 15.90 15.43
CA ARG A 290 12.50 16.23 16.86
C ARG A 290 13.25 15.25 17.76
N GLY A 291 13.65 14.08 17.26
CA GLY A 291 14.44 13.10 18.01
C GLY A 291 15.96 13.27 17.85
N ALA A 292 16.41 14.24 17.05
CA ALA A 292 17.82 14.52 16.76
C ALA A 292 18.36 15.77 17.48
N ASN A 293 17.54 16.41 18.33
CA ASN A 293 17.93 17.54 19.17
C ASN A 293 17.81 17.17 20.65
#